data_AF-A0A8B6CN24-F1
#
_entry.id   AF-A0A8B6CN24-F1
#
_cell.length_a   1.000
_cell.length_b   1.000
_cell.length_c   1.000
_cell.angle_alpha   90.00
_cell.angle_beta   90.00
_cell.angle_gamma   90.00
#
_symmetry.space_group_name_H-M   'P 1'
#
loop_
_entity.id
_entity.type
_entity.pdbx_description
1 polymer ?
#
loop_
_entity_poly.entity_id
_entity_poly.type
_entity_poly.pdbx_seq_one_letter_code
_entity_poly.pdbx_strand_id
1 'polypeptide(L)'
;MVLEVRNTSDQIAVQSIDKYEESVDFQNNCRSYYLDRVEASESFKRKLEQNREKPKQTSMSAAMDRLRQEMTSLVDQDLSLMRQLLTLNETIEELKNKRLYGVSKDSLDDSADYLKDSTCHLSKSMSTMSLSSHTSSECSSSIMSEDDTDIKEYDA
;
A
#
# COMPACT_ATOMS: atom_id res chain seq x y z
N MET A 1 37.30 -33.77 -32.11
CA MET A 1 35.94 -33.36 -31.69
C MET A 1 36.10 -32.73 -30.31
N VAL A 2 36.29 -31.41 -30.26
CA VAL A 2 36.51 -30.68 -29.00
C VAL A 2 35.13 -30.41 -28.41
N LEU A 3 34.81 -31.05 -27.30
CA LEU A 3 33.59 -30.78 -26.55
C LEU A 3 33.76 -29.44 -25.84
N GLU A 4 33.14 -28.39 -26.37
CA GLU A 4 32.97 -27.12 -25.67
C GLU A 4 32.08 -27.36 -24.44
N VAL A 5 32.71 -27.52 -23.27
CA VAL A 5 32.03 -27.44 -21.98
C VAL A 5 31.68 -25.97 -21.77
N ARG A 6 30.47 -25.57 -22.20
CA ARG A 6 29.94 -24.24 -21.90
C ARG A 6 29.75 -24.13 -20.39
N ASN A 7 30.48 -23.19 -19.81
CA ASN A 7 30.50 -22.88 -18.38
C ASN A 7 29.12 -22.33 -17.97
N THR A 8 28.26 -23.20 -17.46
CA THR A 8 26.88 -22.88 -17.06
C THR A 8 26.83 -21.96 -15.85
N SER A 9 27.85 -21.98 -14.98
CA SER A 9 27.95 -21.13 -13.79
C SER A 9 28.05 -19.64 -14.11
N ASP A 10 28.78 -19.26 -15.16
CA ASP A 10 28.95 -17.86 -15.54
C ASP A 10 27.66 -17.28 -16.15
N GLN A 11 26.88 -18.09 -16.88
CA GLN A 11 25.58 -17.66 -17.42
C GLN A 11 24.52 -17.47 -16.34
N ILE A 12 24.53 -18.31 -15.29
CA ILE A 12 23.60 -18.18 -14.16
C ILE A 12 23.91 -16.93 -13.34
N ALA A 13 25.19 -16.64 -13.10
CA ALA A 13 25.60 -15.44 -12.38
C ALA A 13 25.19 -14.15 -13.12
N VAL A 14 25.42 -14.08 -14.44
CA VAL A 14 25.05 -12.91 -15.27
C VAL A 14 23.53 -12.71 -15.32
N GLN A 15 22.74 -13.78 -15.51
CA GLN A 15 21.27 -13.68 -15.50
C GLN A 15 20.70 -13.27 -14.13
N SER A 16 21.37 -13.65 -13.03
CA SER A 16 20.92 -13.29 -11.68
C SER A 16 21.15 -11.81 -11.34
N ILE A 17 22.20 -11.21 -11.90
CA ILE A 17 22.52 -9.78 -11.74
C ILE A 17 21.52 -8.93 -12.54
N ASP A 18 21.26 -9.32 -13.79
CA ASP A 18 20.33 -8.64 -14.70
C ASP A 18 18.90 -8.60 -14.11
N LYS A 19 18.43 -9.75 -13.60
CA LYS A 19 17.12 -9.84 -12.92
C LYS A 19 17.04 -9.00 -11.63
N TYR A 20 18.14 -8.83 -10.92
CA TYR A 20 18.18 -7.98 -9.73
C TYR A 20 18.09 -6.51 -10.12
N GLU A 21 18.83 -6.08 -11.15
CA GLU A 21 18.80 -4.71 -11.69
C GLU A 21 17.39 -4.34 -12.19
N GLU A 22 16.75 -5.20 -12.99
CA GLU A 22 15.36 -5.02 -13.43
C GLU A 22 14.39 -4.85 -12.24
N SER A 23 14.59 -5.60 -11.16
CA SER A 23 13.74 -5.51 -9.97
C SER A 23 13.91 -4.21 -9.18
N VAL A 24 15.13 -3.66 -9.18
CA VAL A 24 15.46 -2.38 -8.55
C VAL A 24 14.86 -1.23 -9.36
N ASP A 25 15.02 -1.26 -10.68
CA ASP A 25 14.46 -0.25 -11.57
C ASP A 25 12.94 -0.23 -11.53
N PHE A 26 12.30 -1.41 -11.51
CA PHE A 26 10.86 -1.51 -11.33
C PHE A 26 10.41 -0.85 -10.01
N GLN A 27 11.10 -1.14 -8.91
CA GLN A 27 10.75 -0.60 -7.59
C GLN A 27 10.93 0.93 -7.55
N ASN A 28 12.01 1.45 -8.15
CA ASN A 28 12.25 2.88 -8.30
C ASN A 28 11.17 3.56 -9.16
N ASN A 29 10.80 2.94 -10.28
CA ASN A 29 9.74 3.45 -11.16
C ASN A 29 8.40 3.52 -10.44
N CYS A 30 8.05 2.52 -9.63
CA CYS A 30 6.84 2.57 -8.80
C CYS A 30 6.90 3.74 -7.80
N ARG A 31 8.04 3.94 -7.12
CA ARG A 31 8.20 5.03 -6.16
C ARG A 31 8.04 6.40 -6.82
N SER A 32 8.72 6.64 -7.95
CA SER A 32 8.60 7.88 -8.71
C SER A 32 7.16 8.12 -9.16
N TYR A 33 6.50 7.10 -9.70
CA TYR A 33 5.10 7.19 -10.12
C TYR A 33 4.16 7.61 -8.97
N TYR A 34 4.31 7.02 -7.78
CA TYR A 34 3.48 7.38 -6.62
C TYR A 34 3.74 8.81 -6.15
N LEU A 35 5.00 9.26 -6.17
CA LEU A 35 5.36 10.64 -5.82
C LEU A 35 4.78 11.65 -6.81
N ASP A 36 4.94 11.40 -8.12
CA ASP A 36 4.40 12.26 -9.18
C ASP A 36 2.87 12.38 -9.06
N ARG A 37 2.20 11.28 -8.74
CA ARG A 37 0.74 11.26 -8.55
C ARG A 37 0.31 12.02 -7.29
N VAL A 38 1.04 11.91 -6.19
CA VAL A 38 0.80 12.74 -4.99
C VAL A 38 0.93 14.21 -5.32
N GLU A 39 2.01 14.62 -5.99
CA GLU A 39 2.24 16.00 -6.37
C GLU A 39 1.11 16.52 -7.28
N ALA A 40 0.73 15.74 -8.29
CA ALA A 40 -0.36 16.08 -9.20
C ALA A 40 -1.69 16.27 -8.43
N SER A 41 -2.05 15.33 -7.56
CA SER A 41 -3.27 15.36 -6.74
C SER A 41 -3.28 16.53 -5.76
N GLU A 42 -2.14 16.86 -5.13
CA GLU A 42 -2.02 18.04 -4.26
C GLU A 42 -2.10 19.36 -5.04
N SER A 43 -1.51 19.42 -6.24
CA SER A 43 -1.62 20.60 -7.11
C SER A 43 -3.06 20.82 -7.58
N PHE A 44 -3.78 19.73 -7.88
CA PHE A 44 -5.17 19.77 -8.29
C PHE A 44 -6.07 20.23 -7.14
N LYS A 45 -5.88 19.69 -5.93
CA LYS A 45 -6.62 20.11 -4.73
C LYS A 45 -6.45 21.61 -4.47
N ARG A 46 -5.22 22.13 -4.53
CA ARG A 46 -4.94 23.57 -4.37
C ARG A 46 -5.71 24.44 -5.37
N LYS A 47 -5.75 24.02 -6.64
CA LYS A 47 -6.52 24.73 -7.68
C LYS A 47 -8.03 24.72 -7.39
N LEU A 48 -8.55 23.60 -6.89
CA LEU A 48 -9.97 23.46 -6.54
C LEU A 48 -10.35 24.40 -5.38
N GLU A 49 -9.48 24.52 -4.38
CA GLU A 49 -9.66 25.43 -3.25
C GLU A 49 -9.53 26.91 -3.64
N GLN A 50 -8.60 27.24 -4.55
CA GLN A 50 -8.40 28.61 -5.02
C GLN A 50 -9.61 29.14 -5.81
N ASN A 51 -10.30 28.26 -6.54
CA ASN A 51 -11.50 28.60 -7.32
C ASN A 51 -12.78 28.74 -6.46
N ARG A 52 -12.65 28.73 -5.14
CA ARG A 52 -13.76 28.87 -4.20
C ARG A 52 -14.08 30.34 -3.95
N GLU A 53 -14.33 31.11 -5.01
CA GLU A 53 -14.93 32.44 -4.88
C GLU A 53 -16.34 32.29 -4.30
N LYS A 54 -16.74 33.16 -3.37
CA LYS A 54 -18.05 33.11 -2.72
C LYS A 54 -19.13 33.60 -3.68
N PRO A 55 -19.91 32.72 -4.35
CA PRO A 55 -20.99 33.17 -5.21
C PRO A 55 -22.20 33.52 -4.33
N LYS A 56 -23.11 34.36 -4.85
CA LYS A 56 -24.44 34.50 -4.24
C LYS A 56 -25.07 33.10 -4.13
N GLN A 57 -25.59 32.76 -2.95
CA GLN A 57 -26.23 31.47 -2.73
C GLN A 57 -27.42 31.31 -3.67
N THR A 58 -27.21 30.52 -4.72
CA THR A 58 -28.23 30.06 -5.65
C THR A 58 -28.29 28.55 -5.54
N SER A 59 -29.42 27.94 -5.89
CA SER A 59 -29.53 26.47 -5.93
C SER A 59 -28.40 25.84 -6.79
N MET A 60 -28.06 26.49 -7.91
CA MET A 60 -26.95 26.08 -8.77
C MET A 60 -25.59 26.19 -8.07
N SER A 61 -25.33 27.26 -7.30
CA SER A 61 -24.06 27.37 -6.55
C SER A 61 -23.94 26.29 -5.49
N ALA A 62 -25.04 25.93 -4.81
CA ALA A 62 -25.06 24.85 -3.84
C ALA A 62 -24.77 23.48 -4.47
N ALA A 63 -25.31 23.21 -5.66
CA ALA A 63 -25.00 22.00 -6.42
C ALA A 63 -23.53 21.94 -6.83
N MET A 64 -22.97 23.05 -7.31
CA MET A 64 -21.55 23.15 -7.65
C MET A 64 -20.64 22.99 -6.44
N ASP A 65 -21.04 23.51 -5.27
CA ASP A 65 -20.28 23.34 -4.03
C ASP A 65 -20.25 21.89 -3.56
N ARG A 66 -21.38 21.17 -3.67
CA ARG A 66 -21.40 19.72 -3.41
C ARG A 66 -20.49 18.97 -4.36
N LEU A 67 -20.53 19.27 -5.66
CA LEU A 67 -19.62 18.66 -6.64
C LEU A 67 -18.15 18.89 -6.27
N ARG A 68 -17.77 20.12 -5.90
CA ARG A 68 -16.40 20.42 -5.45
C ARG A 68 -16.03 19.63 -4.20
N GLN A 69 -16.96 19.50 -3.25
CA GLN A 69 -16.74 18.73 -2.03
C GLN A 69 -16.50 17.25 -2.33
N GLU A 70 -17.30 16.63 -3.20
CA GLU A 70 -17.09 15.25 -3.63
C GLU A 70 -15.76 15.07 -4.36
N MET A 71 -15.39 16.02 -5.24
CA MET A 71 -14.09 16.01 -5.91
C MET A 71 -12.92 16.11 -4.91
N THR A 72 -13.01 16.98 -3.90
CA THR A 72 -12.00 17.05 -2.83
C THR A 72 -11.91 15.75 -2.04
N SER A 73 -13.05 15.18 -1.65
CA SER A 73 -13.13 13.91 -0.92
C SER A 73 -12.44 12.78 -1.70
N LEU A 74 -12.68 12.70 -3.00
CA LEU A 74 -12.06 11.69 -3.87
C LEU A 74 -10.54 11.86 -3.97
N VAL A 75 -10.06 13.11 -4.08
CA VAL A 75 -8.63 13.42 -4.12
C VAL A 75 -7.96 13.08 -2.79
N ASP A 76 -8.63 13.33 -1.66
CA ASP A 76 -8.10 12.97 -0.34
C ASP A 76 -7.96 11.45 -0.18
N GLN A 77 -8.89 10.68 -0.74
CA GLN A 77 -8.78 9.22 -0.79
C GLN A 77 -7.61 8.77 -1.67
N ASP A 78 -7.42 9.37 -2.85
CA ASP A 78 -6.28 9.08 -3.73
C ASP A 78 -4.93 9.36 -3.04
N LEU A 79 -4.83 10.52 -2.36
CA LEU A 79 -3.63 10.89 -1.60
C LEU A 79 -3.35 9.91 -0.46
N SER A 80 -4.38 9.49 0.27
CA SER A 80 -4.25 8.48 1.33
C SER A 80 -3.72 7.16 0.76
N LEU A 81 -4.29 6.70 -0.35
CA LEU A 81 -3.87 5.48 -1.02
C LEU A 81 -2.42 5.55 -1.50
N MET A 82 -2.02 6.64 -2.15
CA MET A 82 -0.65 6.81 -2.64
C MET A 82 0.37 6.82 -1.49
N ARG A 83 0.05 7.48 -0.37
CA ARG A 83 0.90 7.46 0.83
C ARG A 83 1.03 6.05 1.40
N GLN A 84 -0.07 5.29 1.48
CA GLN A 84 -0.03 3.89 1.93
C GLN A 84 0.86 3.03 1.02
N LEU A 85 0.78 3.20 -0.30
CA LEU A 85 1.63 2.48 -1.27
C LEU A 85 3.12 2.82 -1.10
N LEU A 86 3.45 4.09 -0.86
CA LEU A 86 4.82 4.52 -0.56
C LEU A 86 5.34 3.88 0.74
N THR A 87 4.57 3.93 1.83
CA THR A 87 4.96 3.29 3.10
C THR A 87 5.12 1.78 2.96
N LEU A 88 4.26 1.13 2.18
CA LEU A 88 4.38 -0.30 1.90
C LEU A 88 5.69 -0.61 1.16
N ASN A 89 6.04 0.18 0.14
CA ASN A 89 7.30 0.04 -0.58
C ASN A 89 8.53 0.22 0.32
N GLU A 90 8.50 1.21 1.22
CA GLU A 90 9.58 1.44 2.21
C GLU A 90 9.72 0.26 3.17
N THR A 91 8.59 -0.29 3.65
CA THR A 91 8.59 -1.45 4.54
C THR A 91 9.15 -2.71 3.85
N ILE A 92 8.79 -2.92 2.57
CA ILE A 92 9.34 -4.03 1.77
C ILE A 92 10.87 -3.89 1.64
N GLU A 93 11.35 -2.67 1.37
CA GLU A 93 12.78 -2.41 1.25
C GLU A 93 13.53 -2.62 2.57
N GLU A 94 12.95 -2.18 3.69
CA GLU A 94 13.50 -2.42 5.02
C GLU A 94 13.60 -3.92 5.33
N LEU A 95 12.56 -4.71 4.99
CA LEU A 95 12.56 -6.16 5.16
C LEU A 95 13.58 -6.86 4.24
N LYS A 96 13.73 -6.40 3.00
CA LYS A 96 14.79 -6.88 2.08
C LYS A 96 16.17 -6.64 2.69
N ASN A 97 16.42 -5.43 3.20
CA ASN A 97 17.69 -5.06 3.81
C ASN A 97 17.97 -5.87 5.09
N LYS A 98 16.96 -6.07 5.95
CA LYS A 98 17.07 -6.94 7.14
C LYS A 98 17.41 -8.38 6.76
N ARG A 99 16.87 -8.92 5.67
CA ARG A 99 17.23 -10.28 5.20
C ARG A 99 18.67 -10.35 4.68
N LEU A 100 19.11 -9.35 3.92
CA LEU A 100 20.47 -9.36 3.33
C LEU A 100 21.56 -9.11 4.38
N TYR A 101 21.32 -8.21 5.33
CA TYR A 101 22.35 -7.71 6.24
C TYR A 101 22.12 -8.08 7.71
N GLY A 102 20.93 -8.55 8.08
CA GLY A 102 20.55 -8.90 9.46
C GLY A 102 20.90 -10.32 9.89
N VAL A 103 21.18 -11.25 8.97
CA VAL A 103 21.54 -12.64 9.30
C VAL A 103 22.92 -12.73 10.01
N SER A 104 23.73 -11.68 9.97
CA SER A 104 25.12 -11.72 10.45
C SER A 104 25.34 -11.16 11.87
N LYS A 105 24.33 -10.60 12.55
CA LYS A 105 24.54 -9.94 13.86
C LYS A 105 23.94 -10.67 15.07
N ASP A 106 22.96 -11.54 14.88
CA ASP A 106 22.28 -12.20 16.01
C ASP A 106 22.87 -13.58 16.36
N SER A 107 23.93 -14.05 15.67
CA SER A 107 24.49 -15.41 15.89
C SER A 107 25.90 -15.46 16.47
N LEU A 108 26.51 -14.33 16.83
CA LEU A 108 27.89 -14.29 17.36
C LEU A 108 28.01 -13.90 18.83
N ASP A 109 26.89 -13.74 19.56
CA ASP A 109 26.92 -13.35 20.99
C ASP A 109 26.18 -14.33 21.92
N ASP A 110 26.00 -15.60 21.49
CA ASP A 110 25.43 -16.67 22.33
C ASP A 110 26.35 -17.91 22.38
N SER A 111 27.67 -17.66 22.46
CA SER A 111 28.65 -18.69 22.80
C SER A 111 29.70 -18.15 23.75
N ALA A 112 29.22 -17.71 24.91
CA ALA A 112 30.00 -17.72 26.12
C ALA A 112 29.19 -18.46 27.20
N ASP A 113 29.76 -19.58 27.63
CA ASP A 113 29.37 -20.33 28.82
C ASP A 113 28.05 -21.11 28.71
N TYR A 114 28.11 -22.42 28.43
CA TYR A 114 27.59 -23.45 29.33
C TYR A 114 28.15 -24.83 28.95
N LEU A 115 28.94 -25.33 29.89
CA LEU A 115 29.40 -26.69 30.08
C LEU A 115 28.41 -27.80 29.70
N LYS A 116 28.97 -28.84 29.08
CA LYS A 116 28.86 -30.25 29.52
C LYS A 116 27.59 -31.03 29.14
N ASP A 117 27.83 -31.99 28.23
CA ASP A 117 27.36 -33.38 28.33
C ASP A 117 25.84 -33.63 28.29
N SER A 118 25.31 -33.99 27.11
CA SER A 118 24.54 -35.25 26.94
C SER A 118 23.93 -35.36 25.54
N THR A 119 24.44 -36.35 24.81
CA THR A 119 23.72 -37.33 23.97
C THR A 119 22.23 -37.12 23.68
N CYS A 120 21.94 -37.07 22.37
CA CYS A 120 20.85 -37.75 21.66
C CYS A 120 19.49 -37.87 22.36
N HIS A 121 18.44 -37.28 21.78
CA HIS A 121 17.28 -38.04 21.29
C HIS A 121 16.39 -37.17 20.38
N LEU A 122 16.28 -37.60 19.12
CA LEU A 122 15.25 -37.18 18.18
C LEU A 122 13.90 -37.79 18.61
N SER A 123 12.92 -36.94 18.92
CA SER A 123 11.49 -37.31 18.96
C SER A 123 10.68 -36.07 18.57
N LYS A 124 10.13 -35.99 17.35
CA LYS A 124 8.81 -36.50 16.93
C LYS A 124 7.63 -35.69 17.49
N SER A 125 6.88 -35.13 16.54
CA SER A 125 5.40 -35.08 16.46
C SER A 125 4.65 -33.77 16.73
N MET A 126 3.81 -33.44 15.72
CA MET A 126 2.47 -32.82 15.78
C MET A 126 2.45 -31.31 16.13
N SER A 127 1.66 -30.41 15.53
CA SER A 127 0.39 -30.53 14.82
C SER A 127 0.19 -29.34 13.87
N THR A 128 -0.57 -29.61 12.83
CA THR A 128 -1.38 -28.67 12.04
C THR A 128 -2.29 -27.81 12.93
N MET A 129 -2.39 -26.51 12.64
CA MET A 129 -3.50 -25.67 13.07
C MET A 129 -4.05 -24.93 11.85
N SER A 130 -5.16 -25.47 11.33
CA SER A 130 -6.08 -24.76 10.45
C SER A 130 -6.75 -23.62 11.21
N LEU A 131 -6.91 -22.45 10.58
CA LEU A 131 -7.84 -21.41 11.03
C LEU A 131 -8.62 -20.87 9.82
N SER A 132 -9.73 -21.55 9.54
CA SER A 132 -11.02 -20.99 9.11
C SER A 132 -11.63 -20.23 10.29
N SER A 133 -12.42 -19.17 10.25
CA SER A 133 -13.02 -18.31 9.22
C SER A 133 -13.75 -17.16 9.96
N HIS A 134 -14.24 -16.17 9.19
CA HIS A 134 -15.41 -15.29 9.44
C HIS A 134 -15.36 -14.27 10.59
N THR A 135 -15.54 -12.98 10.25
CA THR A 135 -16.77 -12.23 10.59
C THR A 135 -17.01 -11.13 9.56
N SER A 136 -18.18 -11.22 8.91
CA SER A 136 -18.90 -10.21 8.17
C SER A 136 -19.05 -8.90 8.96
N SER A 137 -18.83 -7.76 8.30
CA SER A 137 -19.29 -6.46 8.77
C SER A 137 -20.09 -5.81 7.65
N GLU A 138 -21.41 -5.91 7.78
CA GLU A 138 -22.40 -5.24 6.96
C GLU A 138 -22.48 -3.77 7.38
N CYS A 139 -22.16 -2.82 6.48
CA CYS A 139 -22.48 -1.41 6.71
C CYS A 139 -23.81 -1.09 6.05
N SER A 140 -24.80 -0.96 6.93
CA SER A 140 -26.19 -0.64 6.63
C SER A 140 -26.35 0.72 5.96
N SER A 141 -27.11 0.71 4.87
CA SER A 141 -27.74 1.85 4.25
C SER A 141 -28.75 2.50 5.20
N SER A 142 -28.48 3.72 5.65
CA SER A 142 -29.47 4.53 6.36
C SER A 142 -30.22 5.41 5.36
N ILE A 143 -31.42 4.96 5.00
CA ILE A 143 -32.45 5.74 4.33
C ILE A 143 -32.94 6.79 5.35
N MET A 144 -32.94 8.07 4.99
CA MET A 144 -33.58 9.12 5.79
C MET A 144 -34.81 9.60 5.05
N SER A 145 -35.90 9.48 5.78
CA SER A 145 -37.29 9.64 5.39
C SER A 145 -37.61 10.99 4.74
N GLU A 146 -38.53 10.91 3.78
CA GLU A 146 -39.36 12.00 3.32
C GLU A 146 -40.12 12.61 4.50
N ASP A 147 -40.18 13.93 4.58
CA ASP A 147 -41.14 14.63 5.42
C ASP A 147 -41.77 15.77 4.61
N ASP A 148 -43.10 15.73 4.62
CA ASP A 148 -44.04 16.59 3.94
C ASP A 148 -43.91 18.06 4.35
N THR A 149 -43.98 18.97 3.37
CA THR A 149 -44.50 20.31 3.63
C THR A 149 -45.37 20.80 2.46
N ASP A 150 -46.67 20.82 2.75
CA ASP A 150 -47.74 21.63 2.14
C ASP A 150 -47.25 22.98 1.57
N ILE A 151 -47.52 23.22 0.28
CA ILE A 151 -47.56 24.59 -0.25
C ILE A 151 -48.90 24.82 -0.94
N LYS A 152 -49.63 25.76 -0.35
CA LYS A 152 -50.98 26.18 -0.65
C LYS A 152 -51.09 26.81 -2.05
N GLU A 153 -52.15 26.40 -2.71
CA GLU A 153 -52.88 27.08 -3.77
C GLU A 153 -52.98 28.59 -3.52
N TYR A 154 -52.53 29.40 -4.48
CA TYR A 154 -52.86 30.81 -4.58
C TYR A 154 -53.49 31.05 -5.93
N ASP A 155 -54.81 31.24 -5.92
CA ASP A 155 -55.57 31.92 -6.97
C ASP A 155 -55.33 33.43 -6.87
N ALA A 156 -55.02 34.07 -8.00
CA ALA A 156 -55.41 35.43 -8.37
C ALA A 156 -55.11 35.69 -9.86
#